data_AF-A0A0K1PN28-F1
#
_entry.id   AF-A0A0K1PN28-F1
#
_cell.length_a   1.000
_cell.length_b   1.000
_cell.length_c   1.000
_cell.angle_alpha   90.00
_cell.angle_beta   90.00
_cell.angle_gamma   90.00
#
_symmetry.space_group_name_H-M   'P 1'
#
loop_
_entity.id
_entity.type
_entity.pdbx_description
1 polymer ?
#
loop_
_entity_poly.entity_id
_entity_poly.type
_entity_poly.pdbx_seq_one_letter_code
_entity_poly.pdbx_strand_id
1 'polypeptide(L)'
;MPKLLGHILAPAAPAPVIEAERTASPRFTAGDAALPSASFDAFYRDTWRFVWRSLGRLGAPQWAMEDLFQEVFLVVHRRLPDYEPPSENADLAARVWVFRILRFVLRSHRRGSHRKGAPFHSDAIDLDAVPGATETPHVIAERSERVQLLYDLLDTLDSEKREIFVLVELEGLTARDAASALALNERTARTRLNAARADFKKAFERHRARDEWRLK
;
A
#
# COMPACT_ATOMS: atom_id res chain seq x y z
N MET A 1 40.05 13.17 31.34
CA MET A 1 39.29 12.24 30.47
C MET A 1 37.87 12.10 31.01
N PRO A 2 36.80 12.13 30.18
CA PRO A 2 35.36 12.35 30.52
C PRO A 2 34.60 11.02 30.78
N LYS A 3 33.57 10.88 31.66
CA LYS A 3 32.14 11.34 31.72
C LYS A 3 31.19 10.67 30.68
N LEU A 4 29.95 10.20 30.93
CA LEU A 4 29.02 10.13 32.08
C LEU A 4 27.74 9.29 31.74
N LEU A 5 26.95 9.00 32.79
CA LEU A 5 25.73 8.16 32.96
C LEU A 5 24.36 8.72 32.49
N GLY A 6 23.36 7.81 32.43
CA GLY A 6 21.92 7.99 32.83
C GLY A 6 20.93 8.37 31.72
N HIS A 7 19.64 7.95 31.66
CA HIS A 7 18.72 7.23 32.55
C HIS A 7 17.48 6.76 31.73
N ILE A 8 16.75 5.77 32.27
CA ILE A 8 15.46 5.22 31.79
C ILE A 8 14.30 5.65 32.74
N LEU A 9 13.13 5.96 32.15
CA LEU A 9 11.72 6.04 32.64
C LEU A 9 11.12 7.31 33.33
N ALA A 10 9.83 7.55 33.01
CA ALA A 10 8.98 8.76 33.07
C ALA A 10 8.36 9.18 34.44
N PRO A 11 7.64 10.34 34.56
CA PRO A 11 6.17 10.40 34.37
C PRO A 11 5.62 11.72 33.73
N ALA A 12 4.29 11.82 33.54
CA ALA A 12 3.55 12.77 32.67
C ALA A 12 3.00 14.08 33.32
N ALA A 13 2.78 15.09 32.44
CA ALA A 13 1.90 16.30 32.47
C ALA A 13 2.28 17.52 33.36
N PRO A 14 1.85 18.79 33.03
CA PRO A 14 0.88 19.25 32.02
C PRO A 14 1.41 20.23 30.95
N ALA A 15 0.55 20.54 29.97
CA ALA A 15 0.84 21.28 28.74
C ALA A 15 1.26 22.76 28.92
N PRO A 16 2.06 23.30 27.98
CA PRO A 16 1.97 24.70 27.58
C PRO A 16 1.39 24.81 26.16
N VAL A 17 0.31 25.56 26.05
CA VAL A 17 -0.21 26.11 24.80
C VAL A 17 0.57 27.37 24.51
N ILE A 18 1.47 27.43 23.51
CA ILE A 18 1.86 28.64 22.75
C ILE A 18 2.40 28.26 21.35
N GLU A 19 1.64 28.69 20.33
CA GLU A 19 1.99 29.19 18.98
C GLU A 19 2.75 28.34 17.93
N ALA A 20 1.95 27.83 16.98
CA ALA A 20 2.05 28.11 15.54
C ALA A 20 3.45 28.22 14.88
N GLU A 21 4.24 27.15 14.89
CA GLU A 21 5.29 26.97 13.88
C GLU A 21 4.81 26.10 12.71
N ARG A 22 4.56 26.79 11.59
CA ARG A 22 4.42 26.22 10.25
C ARG A 22 5.66 25.36 9.94
N THR A 23 5.56 24.06 10.13
CA THR A 23 6.59 23.12 9.70
C THR A 23 6.57 23.00 8.17
N ALA A 24 7.70 23.39 7.59
CA ALA A 24 7.97 23.52 6.17
C ALA A 24 7.45 22.36 5.31
N SER A 25 6.62 22.69 4.33
CA SER A 25 6.55 21.93 3.08
C SER A 25 7.91 22.05 2.38
N PRO A 26 8.49 20.97 1.82
CA PRO A 26 9.71 21.09 1.05
C PRO A 26 9.44 22.00 -0.16
N ARG A 27 10.24 23.06 -0.29
CA ARG A 27 10.18 24.01 -1.41
C ARG A 27 10.67 23.32 -2.68
N PHE A 28 9.85 23.36 -3.72
CA PHE A 28 10.17 22.85 -5.06
C PHE A 28 10.64 24.03 -5.93
N THR A 29 11.85 23.93 -6.48
CA THR A 29 12.27 24.76 -7.61
C THR A 29 11.86 24.05 -8.89
N ALA A 30 10.98 24.69 -9.67
CA ALA A 30 10.58 24.22 -10.98
C ALA A 30 11.80 24.21 -11.93
N GLY A 31 12.20 23.02 -12.35
CA GLY A 31 13.01 22.81 -13.53
C GLY A 31 12.15 22.07 -14.54
N ASP A 32 11.58 22.80 -15.51
CA ASP A 32 10.93 22.24 -16.69
C ASP A 32 11.99 21.56 -17.56
N ALA A 33 12.22 20.28 -17.32
CA ALA A 33 12.76 19.37 -18.31
C ALA A 33 11.75 18.23 -18.45
N ALA A 34 10.87 18.36 -19.45
CA ALA A 34 10.02 17.25 -19.84
C ALA A 34 10.95 16.07 -20.21
N LEU A 35 10.85 14.97 -19.48
CA LEU A 35 11.43 13.71 -19.93
C LEU A 35 10.94 13.43 -21.35
N PRO A 36 11.71 12.73 -22.19
CA PRO A 36 11.14 12.15 -23.39
C PRO A 36 9.96 11.26 -22.97
N SER A 37 8.77 11.54 -23.49
CA SER A 37 7.50 10.82 -23.22
C SER A 37 7.69 9.29 -23.20
N ALA A 38 8.58 8.79 -24.06
CA ALA A 38 8.95 7.38 -24.17
C ALA A 38 9.43 6.72 -22.85
N SER A 39 10.07 7.46 -21.93
CA SER A 39 10.51 6.93 -20.63
C SER A 39 9.34 6.76 -19.66
N PHE A 40 8.42 7.73 -19.62
CA PHE A 40 7.21 7.63 -18.81
C PHE A 40 6.28 6.53 -19.34
N ASP A 41 6.09 6.45 -20.65
CA ASP A 41 5.22 5.44 -21.26
C ASP A 41 5.73 4.01 -20.97
N ALA A 42 7.05 3.79 -21.01
CA ALA A 42 7.64 2.51 -20.62
C ALA A 42 7.40 2.21 -19.14
N PHE A 43 7.75 3.15 -18.26
CA PHE A 43 7.53 2.99 -16.82
C PHE A 43 6.06 2.70 -16.47
N TYR A 44 5.14 3.43 -17.12
CA TYR A 44 3.71 3.24 -16.96
C TYR A 44 3.29 1.83 -17.38
N ARG A 45 3.66 1.38 -18.59
CA ARG A 45 3.33 0.02 -19.09
C ARG A 45 3.79 -1.07 -18.13
N ASP A 46 4.95 -0.91 -17.50
CA ASP A 46 5.54 -1.93 -16.63
C ASP A 46 4.94 -1.94 -15.22
N THR A 47 4.38 -0.81 -14.76
CA THR A 47 3.98 -0.64 -13.35
C THR A 47 2.49 -0.43 -13.12
N TRP A 48 1.70 -0.05 -14.13
CA TRP A 48 0.30 0.34 -13.93
C TRP A 48 -0.56 -0.76 -13.28
N ARG A 49 -0.41 -2.02 -13.71
CA ARG A 49 -1.15 -3.16 -13.11
C ARG A 49 -0.77 -3.39 -11.66
N PHE A 50 0.51 -3.19 -11.32
CA PHE A 50 0.99 -3.31 -9.95
C PHE A 50 0.40 -2.19 -9.07
N VAL A 51 0.37 -0.95 -9.55
CA VAL A 51 -0.22 0.18 -8.81
C VAL A 51 -1.72 -0.01 -8.61
N TRP A 52 -2.46 -0.36 -9.66
CA TRP A 52 -3.91 -0.58 -9.59
C TRP A 52 -4.26 -1.69 -8.59
N ARG A 53 -3.59 -2.84 -8.70
CA ARG A 53 -3.79 -3.98 -7.79
C ARG A 53 -3.42 -3.64 -6.35
N SER A 54 -2.30 -2.95 -6.15
CA SER A 54 -1.84 -2.53 -4.84
C SER A 54 -2.80 -1.53 -4.17
N LEU A 55 -3.34 -0.55 -4.91
CA LEU A 55 -4.31 0.41 -4.35
C LEU A 55 -5.53 -0.31 -3.77
N GLY A 56 -6.18 -1.17 -4.57
CA GLY A 56 -7.37 -1.88 -4.12
C GLY A 56 -7.06 -2.87 -3.00
N ARG A 57 -6.00 -3.68 -3.12
CA ARG A 57 -5.57 -4.64 -2.07
C ARG A 57 -5.17 -3.96 -0.76
N LEU A 58 -4.68 -2.72 -0.82
CA LEU A 58 -4.39 -1.92 0.39
C LEU A 58 -5.65 -1.28 0.97
N GLY A 59 -6.80 -1.36 0.30
CA GLY A 59 -8.10 -0.89 0.77
C GLY A 59 -8.47 0.51 0.27
N ALA A 60 -8.02 0.93 -0.91
CA ALA A 60 -8.57 2.14 -1.53
C ALA A 60 -10.07 1.94 -1.83
N PRO A 61 -10.93 2.94 -1.54
CA PRO A 61 -12.36 2.81 -1.79
C PRO A 61 -12.64 2.91 -3.29
N GLN A 62 -13.64 2.19 -3.79
CA GLN A 62 -13.95 2.09 -5.22
C GLN A 62 -14.10 3.47 -5.88
N TRP A 63 -14.83 4.37 -5.23
CA TRP A 63 -15.09 5.72 -5.74
C TRP A 63 -13.82 6.59 -5.84
N ALA A 64 -12.73 6.26 -5.15
CA ALA A 64 -11.47 6.99 -5.21
C ALA A 64 -10.38 6.26 -6.01
N MET A 65 -10.64 5.05 -6.53
CA MET A 65 -9.62 4.23 -7.17
C MET A 65 -8.96 4.94 -8.35
N GLU A 66 -9.76 5.50 -9.26
CA GLU A 66 -9.26 6.22 -10.44
C GLU A 66 -8.48 7.48 -10.06
N ASP A 67 -9.02 8.29 -9.15
CA ASP A 67 -8.37 9.51 -8.67
C ASP A 67 -7.03 9.22 -7.99
N LEU A 68 -6.98 8.23 -7.10
CA LEU A 68 -5.75 7.81 -6.41
C LEU A 68 -4.73 7.27 -7.41
N PHE A 69 -5.17 6.47 -8.38
CA PHE A 69 -4.31 5.93 -9.42
C PHE A 69 -3.70 7.05 -10.27
N GLN A 70 -4.52 8.01 -10.71
CA GLN A 70 -4.05 9.18 -11.44
C GLN A 70 -3.08 10.02 -10.60
N GLU A 71 -3.40 10.28 -9.33
CA GLU A 71 -2.53 11.03 -8.42
C GLU A 71 -1.15 10.37 -8.27
N VAL A 72 -1.10 9.04 -8.16
CA VAL A 72 0.16 8.29 -8.15
C VAL A 72 0.96 8.56 -9.42
N PHE A 73 0.35 8.43 -10.60
CA PHE A 73 1.06 8.59 -11.86
C PHE A 73 1.42 10.06 -12.18
N LEU A 74 0.68 11.03 -11.65
CA LEU A 74 1.08 12.44 -11.68
C LEU A 74 2.35 12.69 -10.86
N VAL A 75 2.45 12.07 -9.68
CA VAL A 75 3.68 12.16 -8.86
C VAL A 75 4.83 11.42 -9.54
N VAL A 76 4.58 10.25 -10.14
CA VAL A 76 5.57 9.53 -10.96
C VAL A 76 6.07 10.41 -12.07
N HIS A 77 5.20 10.98 -12.91
CA HIS A 77 5.59 11.84 -14.03
C HIS A 77 6.51 12.99 -13.59
N ARG A 78 6.22 13.61 -12.44
CA ARG A 78 7.03 14.71 -11.89
C ARG A 78 8.38 14.27 -11.32
N ARG A 79 8.50 13.03 -10.83
CA ARG A 79 9.70 12.53 -10.13
C ARG A 79 10.54 11.55 -10.93
N LEU A 80 10.00 11.01 -12.01
CA LEU A 80 10.71 10.12 -12.91
C LEU A 80 12.00 10.74 -13.49
N PRO A 81 12.11 12.08 -13.73
CA PRO A 81 13.37 12.66 -14.21
C PRO A 81 14.53 12.49 -13.23
N ASP A 82 14.22 12.45 -11.93
CA ASP A 82 15.21 12.30 -10.85
C ASP A 82 15.38 10.83 -10.42
N TYR A 83 14.68 9.90 -11.07
CA TYR A 83 14.74 8.48 -10.75
C TYR A 83 15.90 7.81 -11.49
N GLU A 84 16.93 7.43 -10.74
CA GLU A 84 18.05 6.64 -11.24
C GLU A 84 17.83 5.15 -10.90
N PRO A 85 17.33 4.33 -11.84
CA PRO A 85 17.18 2.91 -11.61
C PRO A 85 18.54 2.21 -11.53
N PRO A 86 18.70 1.18 -10.69
CA PRO A 86 19.89 0.35 -10.70
C PRO A 86 20.02 -0.43 -12.02
N SER A 87 21.26 -0.72 -12.42
CA SER A 87 21.57 -1.49 -13.63
C SER A 87 21.01 -2.92 -13.60
N GLU A 88 20.86 -3.48 -12.40
CA GLU A 88 20.30 -4.81 -12.16
C GLU A 88 18.95 -4.69 -11.44
N ASN A 89 18.01 -5.58 -11.77
CA ASN A 89 16.68 -5.62 -11.16
C ASN A 89 15.88 -4.31 -11.31
N ALA A 90 16.00 -3.65 -12.46
CA ALA A 90 15.31 -2.39 -12.75
C ALA A 90 13.78 -2.48 -12.55
N ASP A 91 13.15 -3.57 -13.00
CA ASP A 91 11.71 -3.81 -12.84
C ASP A 91 11.27 -3.84 -11.37
N LEU A 92 12.05 -4.52 -10.53
CA LEU A 92 11.80 -4.61 -9.09
C LEU A 92 12.02 -3.25 -8.42
N ALA A 93 13.08 -2.54 -8.80
CA ALA A 93 13.37 -1.21 -8.30
C ALA A 93 12.24 -0.22 -8.65
N ALA A 94 11.68 -0.31 -9.85
CA ALA A 94 10.54 0.48 -10.30
C ALA A 94 9.29 0.19 -9.44
N ARG A 95 8.99 -1.09 -9.19
CA ARG A 95 7.88 -1.51 -8.29
C ARG A 95 8.06 -0.99 -6.87
N VAL A 96 9.26 -1.13 -6.30
CA VAL A 96 9.61 -0.64 -4.95
C VAL A 96 9.45 0.88 -4.88
N TRP A 97 9.93 1.60 -5.89
CA TRP A 97 9.86 3.06 -5.94
C TRP A 97 8.43 3.57 -6.09
N VAL A 98 7.65 3.03 -7.05
CA VAL A 98 6.25 3.44 -7.23
C VAL A 98 5.38 3.05 -6.04
N PHE A 99 5.69 1.94 -5.36
CA PHE A 99 4.98 1.54 -4.15
C PHE A 99 5.09 2.60 -3.03
N ARG A 100 6.25 3.25 -2.89
CA ARG A 100 6.44 4.32 -1.91
C ARG A 100 5.56 5.53 -2.22
N ILE A 101 5.40 5.86 -3.50
CA ILE A 101 4.54 6.95 -3.98
C ILE A 101 3.06 6.61 -3.70
N LEU A 102 2.61 5.44 -4.17
CA LEU A 102 1.32 4.82 -3.86
C LEU A 102 0.97 4.91 -2.38
N ARG A 103 1.88 4.47 -1.51
CA ARG A 103 1.66 4.41 -0.06
C ARG A 103 1.49 5.80 0.52
N PHE A 104 2.27 6.77 0.05
CA PHE A 104 2.15 8.16 0.45
C PHE A 104 0.82 8.78 0.03
N VAL A 105 0.40 8.58 -1.22
CA VAL A 105 -0.88 9.05 -1.76
C VAL A 105 -2.05 8.46 -0.96
N LEU A 106 -2.08 7.14 -0.78
CA LEU A 106 -3.14 6.46 -0.05
C LEU A 106 -3.24 6.93 1.41
N ARG A 107 -2.11 7.08 2.11
CA ARG A 107 -2.08 7.60 3.50
C ARG A 107 -2.56 9.04 3.58
N SER A 108 -2.19 9.87 2.60
CA SER A 108 -2.62 11.27 2.54
C SER A 108 -4.11 11.38 2.32
N HIS A 109 -4.66 10.57 1.41
CA HIS A 109 -6.10 10.47 1.18
C HIS A 109 -6.86 10.02 2.44
N ARG A 110 -6.43 8.93 3.10
CA ARG A 110 -7.04 8.46 4.35
C ARG A 110 -7.11 9.55 5.41
N ARG A 111 -6.01 10.25 5.63
CA ARG A 111 -5.94 11.36 6.60
C ARG A 111 -6.87 12.52 6.22
N GLY A 112 -7.07 12.79 4.93
CA GLY A 112 -8.02 13.77 4.43
C GLY A 112 -9.47 13.34 4.64
N SER A 113 -9.81 12.09 4.33
CA SER A 113 -11.16 11.54 4.45
C SER A 113 -11.62 11.41 5.90
N HIS A 114 -10.74 11.02 6.82
CA HIS A 114 -11.04 11.01 8.26
C HIS A 114 -11.43 12.40 8.79
N ARG A 115 -10.79 13.47 8.31
CA ARG A 115 -11.15 14.85 8.70
C ARG A 115 -12.52 15.28 8.17
N LYS A 116 -12.98 14.65 7.08
CA LYS A 116 -14.26 14.94 6.44
C LYS A 116 -15.40 14.03 6.91
N GLY A 117 -15.13 13.09 7.84
CA GLY A 117 -16.13 12.16 8.37
C GLY A 117 -16.63 11.12 7.37
N ALA A 118 -15.93 10.92 6.24
CA ALA A 118 -16.34 9.95 5.23
C ALA A 118 -15.93 8.53 5.66
N PRO A 119 -16.82 7.51 5.53
CA PRO A 119 -16.45 6.12 5.75
C PRO A 119 -15.38 5.71 4.74
N PHE A 120 -14.33 5.06 5.23
CA PHE A 120 -13.29 4.49 4.40
C PHE A 120 -13.52 2.97 4.32
N HIS A 121 -14.43 2.57 3.43
CA HIS A 121 -14.71 1.17 3.13
C HIS A 121 -14.21 0.85 1.72
N SER A 122 -13.46 -0.25 1.59
CA SER A 122 -13.12 -0.80 0.28
C SER A 122 -14.20 -1.77 -0.16
N ASP A 123 -14.79 -1.51 -1.32
CA ASP A 123 -15.59 -2.51 -2.01
C ASP A 123 -14.65 -3.50 -2.70
N ALA A 124 -15.00 -4.79 -2.68
CA ALA A 124 -14.17 -5.80 -3.33
C ALA A 124 -14.31 -5.68 -4.85
N ILE A 125 -13.18 -5.40 -5.50
CA ILE A 125 -13.09 -5.33 -6.95
C ILE A 125 -12.14 -6.43 -7.41
N ASP A 126 -12.53 -7.16 -8.44
CA ASP A 126 -11.66 -8.13 -9.09
C ASP A 126 -10.61 -7.42 -9.94
N LEU A 127 -9.47 -7.10 -9.31
CA LEU A 127 -8.37 -6.38 -9.96
C LEU A 127 -7.57 -7.25 -10.93
N ASP A 128 -7.82 -8.55 -10.95
CA ASP A 128 -7.19 -9.53 -11.85
C ASP A 128 -8.10 -9.90 -13.03
N ALA A 129 -9.29 -9.29 -13.15
CA ALA A 129 -10.20 -9.49 -14.26
C ALA A 129 -9.55 -9.08 -15.60
N VAL A 130 -9.70 -9.93 -16.61
CA VAL A 130 -9.28 -9.65 -17.99
C VAL A 130 -10.55 -9.40 -18.80
N PRO A 131 -10.76 -8.19 -19.33
CA PRO A 131 -11.90 -7.89 -20.19
C PRO A 131 -11.91 -8.83 -21.42
N GLY A 132 -13.07 -9.42 -21.72
CA GLY A 132 -13.25 -10.28 -22.89
C GLY A 132 -13.00 -11.78 -22.68
N ALA A 133 -12.75 -12.23 -21.44
CA ALA A 133 -12.80 -13.65 -21.12
C ALA A 133 -14.25 -14.16 -21.21
N THR A 134 -14.51 -15.14 -22.09
CA THR A 134 -15.79 -15.87 -22.13
C THR A 134 -15.87 -16.83 -20.95
N GLU A 135 -16.24 -16.31 -19.79
CA GLU A 135 -16.54 -17.09 -18.59
C GLU A 135 -18.05 -17.32 -18.48
N THR A 136 -18.46 -18.47 -17.92
CA THR A 136 -19.88 -18.74 -17.66
C THR A 136 -20.36 -17.93 -16.45
N PRO A 137 -21.67 -17.61 -16.33
CA PRO A 137 -22.20 -16.87 -15.18
C PRO A 137 -21.86 -17.48 -13.82
N HIS A 138 -21.83 -18.81 -13.73
CA HIS A 138 -21.45 -19.53 -12.52
C HIS A 138 -19.98 -19.27 -12.13
N VAL A 139 -19.06 -19.30 -13.10
CA VAL A 139 -17.63 -19.05 -12.86
C VAL A 139 -17.40 -17.61 -12.40
N ILE A 140 -18.11 -16.64 -12.98
CA ILE A 140 -18.05 -15.23 -12.59
C ILE A 140 -18.53 -15.04 -11.14
N ALA A 141 -19.63 -15.69 -10.76
CA ALA A 141 -20.17 -15.61 -9.40
C ALA A 141 -19.20 -16.20 -8.36
N GLU A 142 -18.70 -17.41 -8.59
CA GLU A 142 -17.73 -18.07 -7.71
C GLU A 142 -16.43 -17.25 -7.57
N ARG A 143 -15.97 -16.67 -8.67
CA ARG A 143 -14.81 -15.77 -8.68
C ARG A 143 -15.05 -14.52 -7.83
N SER A 144 -16.22 -13.90 -7.99
CA SER A 144 -16.62 -12.71 -7.22
C SER A 144 -16.68 -12.99 -5.72
N GLU A 145 -17.21 -14.16 -5.31
CA GLU A 145 -17.24 -14.60 -3.91
C GLU A 145 -15.83 -14.78 -3.34
N ARG A 146 -14.92 -15.40 -4.08
CA ARG A 146 -13.51 -15.56 -3.67
C ARG A 146 -12.79 -14.23 -3.55
N VAL A 147 -13.05 -13.30 -4.46
CA VAL A 147 -12.52 -11.93 -4.41
C VAL A 147 -13.04 -11.23 -3.15
N GLN A 148 -14.35 -11.24 -2.90
CA GLN A 148 -14.92 -10.64 -1.70
C GLN A 148 -14.31 -11.22 -0.42
N LEU A 149 -14.17 -12.54 -0.34
CA LEU A 149 -13.52 -13.20 0.79
C LEU A 149 -12.08 -12.70 1.00
N LEU A 150 -11.29 -12.57 -0.06
CA LEU A 150 -9.93 -12.05 0.04
C LEU A 150 -9.92 -10.64 0.67
N TYR A 151 -10.78 -9.74 0.20
CA TYR A 151 -10.87 -8.38 0.75
C TYR A 151 -11.32 -8.38 2.21
N ASP A 152 -12.33 -9.16 2.57
CA ASP A 152 -12.80 -9.29 3.96
C ASP A 152 -11.67 -9.77 4.89
N LEU A 153 -10.84 -10.70 4.43
CA LEU A 153 -9.69 -11.20 5.20
C LEU A 153 -8.58 -10.16 5.31
N LEU A 154 -8.26 -9.45 4.21
CA LEU A 154 -7.33 -8.33 4.24
C LEU A 154 -7.83 -7.23 5.18
N ASP A 155 -9.14 -7.02 5.27
CA ASP A 155 -9.79 -6.08 6.18
C ASP A 155 -9.61 -6.37 7.66
N THR A 156 -9.26 -7.60 8.01
CA THR A 156 -8.88 -7.94 9.38
C THR A 156 -7.45 -7.57 9.76
N LEU A 157 -6.58 -7.28 8.78
CA LEU A 157 -5.20 -6.90 9.02
C LEU A 157 -5.09 -5.40 9.28
N ASP A 158 -4.32 -5.03 10.31
CA ASP A 158 -3.90 -3.64 10.48
C ASP A 158 -3.11 -3.15 9.25
N SER A 159 -3.09 -1.84 9.04
CA SER A 159 -2.55 -1.25 7.81
C SER A 159 -1.10 -1.63 7.54
N GLU A 160 -0.27 -1.75 8.58
CA GLU A 160 1.15 -2.06 8.41
C GLU A 160 1.38 -3.54 8.08
N LYS A 161 0.61 -4.45 8.69
CA LYS A 161 0.60 -5.87 8.34
C LYS A 161 0.04 -6.10 6.95
N ARG A 162 -1.03 -5.41 6.57
CA ARG A 162 -1.62 -5.50 5.22
C ARG A 162 -0.61 -5.07 4.17
N GLU A 163 0.08 -3.94 4.37
CA GLU A 163 1.11 -3.44 3.45
C GLU A 163 2.17 -4.50 3.12
N ILE A 164 2.76 -5.14 4.14
CA ILE A 164 3.79 -6.16 3.91
C ILE A 164 3.23 -7.47 3.36
N PHE A 165 2.02 -7.87 3.79
CA PHE A 165 1.36 -9.07 3.30
C PHE A 165 1.04 -8.96 1.81
N VAL A 166 0.47 -7.83 1.37
CA VAL A 166 0.16 -7.59 -0.04
C VAL A 166 1.43 -7.64 -0.89
N LEU A 167 2.49 -6.95 -0.47
CA LEU A 167 3.75 -6.94 -1.22
C LEU A 167 4.36 -8.33 -1.40
N VAL A 168 4.36 -9.14 -0.35
CA VAL A 168 5.02 -10.45 -0.38
C VAL A 168 4.13 -11.55 -0.95
N GLU A 169 2.92 -11.69 -0.43
CA GLU A 169 2.03 -12.82 -0.76
C GLU A 169 1.26 -12.59 -2.07
N LEU A 170 0.91 -11.34 -2.40
CA LEU A 170 0.05 -11.04 -3.55
C LEU A 170 0.80 -10.41 -4.74
N GLU A 171 1.90 -9.72 -4.47
CA GLU A 171 2.74 -9.11 -5.51
C GLU A 171 4.09 -9.83 -5.71
N GLY A 172 4.39 -10.85 -4.90
CA GLY A 172 5.54 -11.74 -5.08
C GLY A 172 6.91 -11.13 -4.77
N LEU A 173 6.97 -9.99 -4.06
CA LEU A 173 8.24 -9.43 -3.62
C LEU A 173 8.86 -10.29 -2.52
N THR A 174 10.18 -10.30 -2.43
CA THR A 174 10.83 -10.92 -1.27
C THR A 174 10.62 -10.08 -0.02
N ALA A 175 10.77 -10.69 1.16
CA ALA A 175 10.70 -9.95 2.43
C ALA A 175 11.73 -8.82 2.51
N ARG A 176 12.88 -8.99 1.87
CA ARG A 176 13.94 -7.97 1.78
C ARG A 176 13.51 -6.79 0.91
N ASP A 177 12.91 -7.05 -0.25
CA ASP A 177 12.47 -5.99 -1.16
C ASP A 177 11.28 -5.23 -0.59
N ALA A 178 10.35 -5.95 0.06
CA ALA A 178 9.27 -5.34 0.81
C ALA A 178 9.78 -4.47 1.96
N ALA A 179 10.87 -4.86 2.64
CA ALA A 179 11.50 -4.03 3.67
C ALA A 179 11.99 -2.70 3.08
N SER A 180 12.64 -2.73 1.92
CA SER A 180 13.07 -1.54 1.18
C SER A 180 11.90 -0.64 0.77
N ALA A 181 10.83 -1.22 0.22
CA ALA A 181 9.63 -0.48 -0.17
C ALA A 181 8.93 0.17 1.04
N LEU A 182 8.95 -0.49 2.19
CA LEU A 182 8.30 -0.02 3.40
C LEU A 182 9.18 0.85 4.30
N ALA A 183 10.45 1.06 3.93
CA ALA A 183 11.48 1.72 4.74
C ALA A 183 11.62 1.07 6.14
N LEU A 184 11.69 -0.26 6.17
CA LEU A 184 11.88 -1.06 7.38
C LEU A 184 13.23 -1.76 7.33
N ASN A 185 13.76 -2.14 8.50
CA ASN A 185 14.83 -3.13 8.53
C ASN A 185 14.27 -4.54 8.24
N GLU A 186 15.11 -5.41 7.70
CA GLU A 186 14.70 -6.76 7.26
C GLU A 186 14.13 -7.61 8.39
N ARG A 187 14.69 -7.51 9.61
CA ARG A 187 14.20 -8.24 10.78
C ARG A 187 12.76 -7.83 11.13
N THR A 188 12.49 -6.53 11.18
CA THR A 188 11.14 -5.99 11.42
C THR A 188 10.17 -6.41 10.33
N ALA A 189 10.60 -6.37 9.06
CA ALA A 189 9.79 -6.85 7.94
C ALA A 189 9.44 -8.35 8.13
N ARG A 190 10.41 -9.20 8.44
CA ARG A 190 10.18 -10.64 8.67
C ARG A 190 9.22 -10.89 9.83
N THR A 191 9.42 -10.22 10.97
CA THR A 191 8.53 -10.35 12.14
C THR A 191 7.12 -9.89 11.82
N ARG A 192 6.97 -8.75 11.13
CA ARG A 192 5.67 -8.20 10.74
C ARG A 192 4.94 -9.10 9.74
N LEU A 193 5.65 -9.64 8.75
CA LEU A 193 5.10 -10.59 7.80
C LEU A 193 4.59 -11.85 8.50
N ASN A 194 5.36 -12.40 9.44
CA ASN A 194 4.91 -13.58 10.22
C ASN A 194 3.65 -13.28 11.03
N ALA A 195 3.57 -12.10 11.66
CA ALA A 195 2.36 -11.68 12.37
C ALA A 195 1.17 -11.51 11.41
N ALA A 196 1.38 -10.91 10.24
CA ALA A 196 0.34 -10.76 9.21
C ALA A 196 -0.19 -12.12 8.73
N ARG A 197 0.70 -13.09 8.48
CA ARG A 197 0.31 -14.46 8.10
C ARG A 197 -0.50 -15.16 9.20
N ALA A 198 -0.11 -14.99 10.46
CA ALA A 198 -0.82 -15.57 11.59
C ALA A 198 -2.24 -14.98 11.72
N ASP A 199 -2.37 -13.66 11.62
CA ASP A 199 -3.65 -12.96 11.69
C ASP A 199 -4.56 -13.33 10.52
N PHE A 200 -4.02 -13.37 9.30
CA PHE A 200 -4.74 -13.78 8.09
C PHE A 200 -5.24 -15.22 8.22
N LYS A 201 -4.38 -16.15 8.64
CA LYS A 201 -4.77 -17.55 8.88
C LYS A 201 -5.89 -17.64 9.90
N LYS A 202 -5.78 -16.93 11.03
CA LYS A 202 -6.82 -16.90 12.06
C LYS A 202 -8.15 -16.34 11.54
N ALA A 203 -8.10 -15.31 10.68
CA ALA A 203 -9.29 -14.78 10.03
C ALA A 203 -9.93 -15.80 9.09
N PHE A 204 -9.12 -16.52 8.30
CA PHE A 204 -9.57 -17.55 7.38
C PHE A 204 -10.24 -18.72 8.11
N GLU A 205 -9.63 -19.25 9.18
CA GLU A 205 -10.23 -20.34 9.97
C GLU A 205 -11.57 -19.94 10.61
N ARG A 206 -11.68 -18.69 11.08
CA ARG A 206 -12.96 -18.17 11.60
C ARG A 206 -14.02 -18.07 10.50
N HIS A 207 -13.63 -17.73 9.27
CA HIS A 207 -14.55 -17.71 8.14
C HIS A 207 -15.04 -19.12 7.81
N ARG A 208 -14.13 -20.08 7.63
CA ARG A 208 -14.48 -21.50 7.40
C ARG A 208 -15.41 -22.07 8.46
N ALA A 209 -15.13 -21.83 9.74
CA ALA A 209 -15.96 -22.35 10.83
C ALA A 209 -17.39 -21.77 10.80
N ARG A 210 -17.57 -20.52 10.33
CA ARG A 210 -18.90 -19.91 10.18
C ARG A 210 -19.67 -20.49 8.99
N ASP A 211 -18.98 -20.76 7.87
CA ASP A 211 -19.63 -21.34 6.69
C ASP A 211 -20.04 -22.80 6.93
N GLU A 212 -19.17 -23.58 7.58
CA GLU A 212 -19.49 -24.96 7.98
C GLU A 212 -20.68 -25.03 8.96
N TRP A 213 -20.86 -24.00 9.80
CA TRP A 213 -22.04 -23.90 10.67
C TRP A 213 -23.31 -23.52 9.92
N ARG A 214 -23.23 -22.68 8.87
CA ARG A 214 -24.38 -22.28 8.05
C ARG A 214 -24.92 -23.42 7.16
N LEU A 215 -24.09 -24.42 6.88
CA LEU A 215 -24.43 -25.57 6.03
C LEU A 215 -24.94 -26.80 6.81
N LYS A 216 -25.08 -26.70 8.14
CA LYS A 216 -25.65 -27.73 9.02
C LYS A 216 -27.02 -27.31 9.52
#